data_AF-A0A6V7USF4-F1
#
_entry.id   AF-A0A6V7USF4-F1
#
_cell.length_a   1.000
_cell.length_b   1.000
_cell.length_c   1.000
_cell.angle_alpha   90.00
_cell.angle_beta   90.00
_cell.angle_gamma   90.00
#
_symmetry.space_group_name_H-M   'P 1'
#
loop_
_entity.id
_entity.type
_entity.pdbx_description
1 polymer ?
#
loop_
_entity_poly.entity_id
_entity_poly.type
_entity_poly.pdbx_seq_one_letter_code
_entity_poly.pdbx_strand_id
1 'polypeptide(L)'
;MFCLPAEAKLDIFKFLNYKQLCAIKQTNFCLHDFVNYFQEELAREKLCEISIQYLEQYKHPHKLIKLENGILDFTLNEQLEEKFKNGLENPIPVYLPKQDPSKTLVICVTKVIRRAHHILVQLPTIIKSKEDIKIVYYYLNKLFNCWFDYGEINEFVFNQELLQLLFGNARTPKRVYIHCCHINIMEHNMENSLQFVLNNLSSGNLHSSLRLYQDIIGKYKDILFKILTNGGNNFKEISFGFFNCSVNVVDSINVAILYEHIVEQHPKTVQK
;
A
#
# COMPACT_ATOMS: atom_id res chain seq x y z
N MET A 1 -3.57 15.51 -30.68
CA MET A 1 -3.03 14.61 -29.64
C MET A 1 -3.15 13.13 -30.02
N PHE A 2 -4.27 12.67 -30.57
CA PHE A 2 -4.51 11.26 -30.88
C PHE A 2 -3.52 10.64 -31.89
N CYS A 3 -3.06 11.41 -32.88
CA CYS A 3 -2.12 10.96 -33.91
C CYS A 3 -0.65 10.93 -33.48
N LEU A 4 -0.32 11.33 -32.24
CA LEU A 4 1.05 11.30 -31.76
C LEU A 4 1.48 9.87 -31.38
N PRO A 5 2.75 9.49 -31.57
CA PRO A 5 3.33 8.29 -30.99
C PRO A 5 3.15 8.24 -29.47
N ALA A 6 3.21 7.04 -28.88
CA ALA A 6 2.98 6.86 -27.45
C ALA A 6 4.00 7.62 -26.61
N GLU A 7 5.26 7.60 -27.03
CA GLU A 7 6.39 8.26 -26.40
C GLU A 7 6.19 9.79 -26.35
N ALA A 8 5.80 10.39 -27.47
CA ALA A 8 5.52 11.83 -27.54
C ALA A 8 4.32 12.23 -26.67
N LYS A 9 3.27 11.40 -26.61
CA LYS A 9 2.12 11.65 -25.71
C LYS A 9 2.54 11.59 -24.24
N LEU A 10 3.36 10.60 -23.90
CA LEU A 10 3.88 10.39 -22.56
C LEU A 10 4.72 11.59 -22.11
N ASP A 11 5.63 12.05 -22.97
CA ASP A 11 6.46 13.23 -22.69
C ASP A 11 5.60 14.48 -22.47
N ILE A 12 4.56 14.70 -23.29
CA ILE A 12 3.61 15.80 -23.06
C ILE A 12 2.90 15.64 -21.71
N PHE A 13 2.47 14.42 -21.37
CA PHE A 13 1.70 14.17 -20.15
C PHE A 13 2.54 14.29 -18.88
N LYS A 14 3.86 14.09 -18.95
CA LYS A 14 4.79 14.35 -17.84
C LYS A 14 4.81 15.82 -17.41
N PHE A 15 4.40 16.75 -18.28
CA PHE A 15 4.28 18.18 -17.93
C PHE A 15 2.94 18.55 -17.28
N LEU A 16 1.98 17.62 -17.19
CA LEU A 16 0.67 17.88 -16.62
C LEU A 16 0.65 17.55 -15.14
N ASN A 17 -0.01 18.39 -14.33
CA ASN A 17 -0.26 18.06 -12.94
C ASN A 17 -1.41 17.04 -12.79
N TYR A 18 -1.55 16.45 -11.60
CA TYR A 18 -2.56 15.44 -11.31
C TYR A 18 -4.00 15.86 -11.69
N LYS A 19 -4.39 17.11 -11.40
CA LYS A 19 -5.75 17.59 -11.73
C LYS A 19 -5.97 17.64 -13.25
N GLN A 20 -4.97 18.08 -14.00
CA GLN A 20 -5.01 18.10 -15.46
C GLN A 20 -5.05 16.68 -16.04
N LEU A 21 -4.25 15.75 -15.51
CA LEU A 21 -4.29 14.34 -15.91
C LEU A 21 -5.65 13.71 -15.62
N CYS A 22 -6.23 13.95 -14.45
CA CYS A 22 -7.58 13.49 -14.11
C CYS A 22 -8.63 14.05 -15.08
N ALA A 23 -8.55 15.34 -15.43
CA ALA A 23 -9.45 15.94 -16.41
C ALA A 23 -9.29 15.25 -17.78
N ILE A 24 -8.05 15.02 -18.23
CA ILE A 24 -7.79 14.30 -19.49
C ILE A 24 -8.37 12.90 -19.49
N LYS A 25 -8.21 12.13 -18.40
CA LYS A 25 -8.81 10.79 -18.25
C LYS A 25 -10.33 10.82 -18.43
N GLN A 26 -10.99 11.91 -18.06
CA GLN A 26 -12.44 12.04 -18.17
C GLN A 26 -12.91 12.51 -19.55
N THR A 27 -12.02 13.05 -20.38
CA THR A 27 -12.41 13.59 -21.70
C THR A 27 -12.57 12.53 -22.78
N ASN A 28 -11.78 11.46 -22.76
CA ASN A 28 -11.77 10.47 -23.83
C ASN A 28 -11.26 9.10 -23.37
N PHE A 29 -11.92 8.03 -23.82
CA PHE A 29 -11.58 6.64 -23.47
C PHE A 29 -10.14 6.24 -23.88
N CYS A 30 -9.66 6.65 -25.05
CA CYS A 30 -8.29 6.36 -25.47
C CYS A 30 -7.25 7.07 -24.58
N LEU A 31 -7.54 8.28 -24.12
CA LEU A 31 -6.65 9.01 -23.20
C LEU A 31 -6.73 8.45 -21.79
N HIS A 32 -7.91 8.01 -21.35
CA HIS A 32 -8.09 7.27 -20.10
C HIS A 32 -7.18 6.05 -20.06
N ASP A 33 -7.24 5.21 -21.10
CA ASP A 33 -6.44 3.98 -21.19
C ASP A 33 -4.95 4.30 -21.29
N PHE A 34 -4.58 5.34 -22.05
CA PHE A 34 -3.20 5.80 -22.14
C PHE A 34 -2.64 6.26 -20.79
N VAL A 35 -3.35 7.12 -20.06
CA VAL A 35 -2.92 7.59 -18.73
C VAL A 35 -2.85 6.43 -17.73
N ASN A 36 -3.78 5.48 -17.80
CA ASN A 36 -3.75 4.28 -16.96
C ASN A 36 -2.54 3.39 -17.29
N TYR A 37 -2.22 3.24 -18.56
CA TYR A 37 -1.08 2.45 -19.01
C TYR A 37 0.24 3.03 -18.51
N PHE A 38 0.39 4.36 -18.55
CA PHE A 38 1.60 5.06 -18.09
C PHE A 38 1.48 5.64 -16.67
N GLN A 39 0.56 5.15 -15.83
CA GLN A 39 0.26 5.74 -14.52
C GLN A 39 1.46 5.78 -13.55
N GLU A 40 2.48 4.95 -13.77
CA GLU A 40 3.70 4.91 -12.96
C GLU A 40 4.69 6.00 -13.36
N GLU A 41 4.59 6.50 -14.59
CA GLU A 41 5.45 7.56 -15.15
C GLU A 41 4.81 8.96 -15.11
N LEU A 42 3.50 9.03 -14.87
CA LEU A 42 2.73 10.26 -14.88
C LEU A 42 2.51 10.83 -13.47
N ALA A 43 2.22 12.13 -13.41
CA ALA A 43 2.10 12.84 -12.14
C ALA A 43 0.97 12.28 -11.25
N ARG A 44 1.32 11.96 -10.00
CA ARG A 44 0.41 11.51 -8.95
C ARG A 44 0.03 12.68 -8.04
N GLU A 45 -1.11 12.59 -7.35
CA GLU A 45 -1.39 13.55 -6.27
C GLU A 45 -0.36 13.33 -5.17
N LYS A 46 0.51 14.32 -4.96
CA LYS A 46 1.48 14.30 -3.89
C LYS A 46 0.79 14.67 -2.58
N LEU A 47 0.89 13.76 -1.62
CA LEU A 47 0.36 13.88 -0.27
C LEU A 47 1.51 13.73 0.71
N CYS A 48 1.33 14.25 1.91
CA CYS A 48 2.38 14.22 2.92
C CYS A 48 2.49 12.84 3.56
N GLU A 49 1.38 12.30 4.05
CA GLU A 49 1.41 11.12 4.93
C GLU A 49 0.21 10.22 4.71
N ILE A 50 0.41 8.91 4.88
CA ILE A 50 -0.64 7.90 4.99
C ILE A 50 -0.40 6.95 6.16
N SER A 51 -1.45 6.65 6.92
CA SER A 51 -1.42 5.59 7.93
C SER A 51 -2.81 4.97 8.10
N ILE A 52 -2.86 3.77 8.71
CA ILE A 52 -4.12 3.11 9.10
C ILE A 52 -4.14 3.05 10.62
N GLN A 53 -5.13 3.70 11.23
CA GLN A 53 -5.17 3.90 12.68
C GLN A 53 -6.61 3.77 13.21
N TYR A 54 -6.70 3.55 14.51
CA TYR A 54 -7.98 3.60 15.22
C TYR A 54 -8.48 5.04 15.29
N LEU A 55 -9.75 5.25 14.95
CA LEU A 55 -10.39 6.57 15.01
C LEU A 55 -10.34 7.16 16.41
N GLU A 56 -10.39 6.31 17.44
CA GLU A 56 -10.38 6.67 18.85
C GLU A 56 -9.03 7.27 19.31
N GLN A 57 -7.95 7.10 18.54
CA GLN A 57 -6.64 7.71 18.83
C GLN A 57 -6.65 9.23 18.55
N TYR A 58 -7.65 9.73 17.84
CA TYR A 58 -7.74 11.13 17.43
C TYR A 58 -8.54 11.96 18.43
N LYS A 59 -7.87 12.90 19.12
CA LYS A 59 -8.48 13.80 20.11
C LYS A 59 -8.97 15.14 19.54
N HIS A 60 -8.58 15.48 18.30
CA HIS A 60 -8.83 16.79 17.71
C HIS A 60 -9.97 16.75 16.69
N PRO A 61 -10.57 17.89 16.31
CA PRO A 61 -11.54 17.91 15.23
C PRO A 61 -10.85 17.57 13.91
N HIS A 62 -11.25 16.45 13.30
CA HIS A 62 -10.77 16.02 11.99
C HIS A 62 -11.90 16.00 10.98
N LYS A 63 -11.56 16.15 9.69
CA LYS A 63 -12.51 15.95 8.62
C LYS A 63 -12.68 14.45 8.39
N LEU A 64 -13.67 13.86 9.06
CA LEU A 64 -14.10 12.50 8.81
C LEU A 64 -14.93 12.48 7.52
N ILE A 65 -14.43 11.78 6.51
CA ILE A 65 -15.20 11.48 5.31
C ILE A 65 -15.98 10.20 5.59
N LYS A 66 -17.25 10.36 5.96
CA LYS A 66 -18.21 9.26 5.99
C LYS A 66 -18.65 8.95 4.55
N LEU A 67 -18.77 7.67 4.27
CA LEU A 67 -19.09 7.16 2.94
C LEU A 67 -20.61 7.03 2.87
N GLU A 68 -21.25 7.90 2.11
CA GLU A 68 -22.69 7.85 1.89
C GLU A 68 -22.99 6.98 0.67
N ASN A 69 -23.93 6.04 0.84
CA ASN A 69 -24.38 5.15 -0.22
C ASN A 69 -25.03 5.94 -1.35
N GLY A 70 -24.80 5.54 -2.60
CA GLY A 70 -25.45 6.14 -3.76
C GLY A 70 -24.77 7.38 -4.35
N ILE A 71 -23.61 7.80 -3.81
CA ILE A 71 -22.81 8.88 -4.43
C ILE A 71 -21.98 8.37 -5.61
N LEU A 72 -21.70 7.07 -5.68
CA LEU A 72 -20.83 6.47 -6.67
C LEU A 72 -21.62 5.80 -7.81
N ASP A 73 -21.78 6.53 -8.92
CA ASP A 73 -22.22 5.99 -10.22
C ASP A 73 -21.10 5.17 -10.90
N PHE A 74 -20.57 4.20 -10.15
CA PHE A 74 -19.56 3.28 -10.65
C PHE A 74 -20.19 1.93 -10.96
N THR A 75 -20.08 1.52 -12.22
CA THR A 75 -20.44 0.17 -12.68
C THR A 75 -19.25 -0.75 -12.47
N LEU A 76 -19.41 -1.79 -11.67
CA LEU A 76 -18.39 -2.85 -11.54
C LEU A 76 -18.34 -3.61 -12.87
N ASN A 77 -17.15 -4.05 -13.29
CA ASN A 77 -17.09 -4.93 -14.46
C ASN A 77 -17.68 -6.31 -14.11
N GLU A 78 -18.19 -7.02 -15.12
CA GLU A 78 -18.88 -8.32 -14.94
C GLU A 78 -18.02 -9.33 -14.18
N GLN A 79 -16.71 -9.34 -14.42
CA GLN A 79 -15.76 -10.22 -13.74
C GLN A 79 -15.70 -9.96 -12.23
N LEU A 80 -15.67 -8.69 -11.81
CA LEU A 80 -15.63 -8.32 -10.40
C LEU A 80 -16.98 -8.59 -9.74
N GLU A 81 -18.09 -8.42 -10.47
CA GLU A 81 -19.42 -8.80 -9.98
C GLU A 81 -19.54 -10.31 -9.77
N GLU A 82 -19.04 -11.13 -10.69
CA GLU A 82 -19.04 -12.58 -10.58
C GLU A 82 -18.17 -13.06 -9.41
N LYS A 83 -16.92 -12.57 -9.33
CA LYS A 83 -16.04 -12.88 -8.19
C LYS A 83 -16.68 -12.47 -6.86
N PHE A 84 -17.41 -11.35 -6.84
CA PHE A 84 -18.11 -10.90 -5.64
C PHE A 84 -19.31 -11.79 -5.28
N LYS A 85 -20.11 -12.21 -6.26
CA LYS A 85 -21.22 -13.16 -6.01
C LYS A 85 -20.70 -14.42 -5.32
N ASN A 86 -19.54 -14.92 -5.75
CA ASN A 86 -18.90 -16.08 -5.13
C ASN A 86 -18.26 -15.74 -3.77
N GLY A 87 -17.71 -14.54 -3.60
CA GLY A 87 -17.07 -14.08 -2.36
C GLY A 87 -18.03 -13.71 -1.23
N LEU A 88 -19.30 -13.43 -1.53
CA LEU A 88 -20.32 -13.05 -0.52
C LEU A 88 -20.61 -14.14 0.51
N GLU A 89 -20.29 -15.40 0.22
CA GLU A 89 -20.44 -16.49 1.17
C GLU A 89 -19.52 -16.34 2.39
N ASN A 90 -18.38 -15.65 2.22
CA ASN A 90 -17.38 -15.45 3.27
C ASN A 90 -17.04 -13.96 3.40
N PRO A 91 -17.45 -13.28 4.49
CA PRO A 91 -17.19 -11.86 4.66
C PRO A 91 -15.70 -11.53 4.60
N ILE A 92 -15.31 -10.70 3.63
CA ILE A 92 -13.90 -10.35 3.38
C ILE A 92 -13.55 -9.10 4.22
N PRO A 93 -12.59 -9.18 5.15
CA PRO A 93 -12.15 -8.00 5.89
C PRO A 93 -11.33 -7.07 4.98
N VAL A 94 -11.48 -5.76 5.17
CA VAL A 94 -10.70 -4.75 4.42
C VAL A 94 -9.28 -4.62 4.95
N TYR A 95 -9.12 -4.83 6.25
CA TYR A 95 -7.85 -4.70 6.96
C TYR A 95 -7.46 -6.01 7.64
N LEU A 96 -6.15 -6.24 7.77
CA LEU A 96 -5.57 -7.34 8.54
C LEU A 96 -4.61 -6.79 9.59
N PRO A 97 -4.59 -7.34 10.83
CA PRO A 97 -5.36 -8.50 11.27
C PRO A 97 -6.83 -8.14 11.52
N LYS A 98 -7.67 -9.17 11.68
CA LYS A 98 -9.08 -8.96 12.04
C LYS A 98 -9.17 -8.26 13.39
N GLN A 99 -10.00 -7.24 13.45
CA GLN A 99 -10.02 -6.31 14.57
C GLN A 99 -11.03 -6.65 15.66
N ASP A 100 -10.80 -6.02 16.81
CA ASP A 100 -11.82 -5.80 17.81
C ASP A 100 -13.03 -5.07 17.18
N PRO A 101 -14.23 -5.66 17.19
CA PRO A 101 -15.42 -5.07 16.60
C PRO A 101 -15.88 -3.77 17.28
N SER A 102 -15.36 -3.44 18.47
CA SER A 102 -15.68 -2.21 19.19
C SER A 102 -14.94 -0.97 18.69
N LYS A 103 -13.88 -1.14 17.87
CA LYS A 103 -13.05 -0.04 17.40
C LYS A 103 -13.25 0.23 15.92
N THR A 104 -13.12 1.49 15.53
CA THR A 104 -13.26 1.92 14.13
C THR A 104 -11.90 2.19 13.52
N LEU A 105 -11.57 1.54 12.39
CA LEU A 105 -10.42 1.95 11.59
C LEU A 105 -10.75 3.08 10.64
N VAL A 106 -9.75 3.94 10.49
CA VAL A 106 -9.69 4.95 9.44
C VAL A 106 -8.33 4.93 8.76
N ILE A 107 -8.36 5.25 7.48
CA ILE A 107 -7.15 5.62 6.73
C ILE A 107 -6.96 7.11 6.98
N CYS A 108 -5.86 7.46 7.62
CA CYS A 108 -5.47 8.84 7.81
C CYS A 108 -4.60 9.29 6.64
N VAL A 109 -4.98 10.42 6.04
CA VAL A 109 -4.22 11.05 4.96
C VAL A 109 -3.94 12.50 5.33
N THR A 110 -2.67 12.89 5.32
CA THR A 110 -2.24 14.27 5.59
C THR A 110 -1.85 14.95 4.28
N LYS A 111 -2.40 16.13 3.99
CA LYS A 111 -1.98 16.94 2.83
C LYS A 111 -0.75 17.80 3.10
N VAL A 112 -0.63 18.35 4.30
CA VAL A 112 0.44 19.31 4.69
C VAL A 112 0.85 19.10 6.14
N ILE A 113 2.14 18.84 6.41
CA ILE A 113 2.71 18.56 7.75
C ILE A 113 2.31 19.63 8.77
N ARG A 114 2.46 20.91 8.41
CA ARG A 114 2.44 22.02 9.38
C ARG A 114 1.05 22.40 9.91
N ARG A 115 -0.03 21.87 9.36
CA ARG A 115 -1.40 22.29 9.73
C ARG A 115 -2.32 21.16 10.18
N ALA A 116 -1.81 19.94 10.39
CA ALA A 116 -2.58 18.79 10.89
C ALA A 116 -3.94 18.62 10.19
N HIS A 117 -4.00 18.93 8.89
CA HIS A 117 -5.21 18.73 8.09
C HIS A 117 -5.30 17.25 7.71
N HIS A 118 -5.64 16.44 8.70
CA HIS A 118 -5.91 15.02 8.54
C HIS A 118 -7.28 14.84 7.90
N ILE A 119 -7.28 14.11 6.80
CA ILE A 119 -8.49 13.57 6.18
C ILE A 119 -8.58 12.14 6.66
N LEU A 120 -9.64 11.83 7.40
CA LEU A 120 -9.90 10.47 7.87
C LEU A 120 -10.91 9.84 6.93
N VAL A 121 -10.51 8.75 6.26
CA VAL A 121 -11.38 7.98 5.37
C VAL A 121 -11.79 6.70 6.10
N GLN A 122 -13.07 6.59 6.43
CA GLN A 122 -13.63 5.42 7.11
C GLN A 122 -14.19 4.43 6.09
N LEU A 123 -13.41 3.42 5.72
CA LEU A 123 -13.92 2.30 4.91
C LEU A 123 -14.73 1.33 5.76
N PRO A 124 -15.65 0.55 5.16
CA PRO A 124 -16.20 -0.65 5.80
C PRO A 124 -15.07 -1.54 6.33
N THR A 125 -15.21 -2.09 7.53
CA THR A 125 -14.20 -3.03 8.08
C THR A 125 -14.34 -4.42 7.46
N ILE A 126 -15.56 -4.79 7.09
CA ILE A 126 -15.94 -6.05 6.45
C ILE A 126 -16.85 -5.70 5.27
N ILE A 127 -16.55 -6.28 4.11
CA ILE A 127 -17.42 -6.17 2.92
C ILE A 127 -18.65 -7.06 3.13
N LYS A 128 -19.85 -6.46 3.11
CA LYS A 128 -21.13 -7.18 3.26
C LYS A 128 -22.07 -6.99 2.07
N SER A 129 -21.80 -6.01 1.23
CA SER A 129 -22.69 -5.62 0.14
C SER A 129 -21.91 -5.20 -1.11
N LYS A 130 -22.61 -5.18 -2.26
CA LYS A 130 -22.06 -4.68 -3.53
C LYS A 130 -21.64 -3.21 -3.41
N GLU A 131 -22.37 -2.44 -2.60
CA GLU A 131 -22.07 -1.03 -2.36
C GLU A 131 -20.77 -0.86 -1.56
N ASP A 132 -20.52 -1.69 -0.55
CA ASP A 132 -19.25 -1.68 0.20
C ASP A 132 -18.06 -1.89 -0.75
N ILE A 133 -18.17 -2.81 -1.71
CA ILE A 133 -17.13 -3.03 -2.71
C ILE A 133 -16.90 -1.80 -3.56
N LYS A 134 -17.96 -1.17 -4.08
CA LYS A 134 -17.81 0.04 -4.90
C LYS A 134 -17.10 1.14 -4.14
N ILE A 135 -17.52 1.35 -2.89
CA ILE A 135 -16.92 2.30 -1.98
C ILE A 135 -15.43 1.98 -1.78
N VAL A 136 -15.10 0.76 -1.36
CA VAL A 136 -13.72 0.36 -1.09
C VAL A 136 -12.86 0.42 -2.34
N TYR A 137 -13.34 -0.10 -3.47
CA TYR A 137 -12.65 -0.01 -4.76
C TYR A 137 -12.33 1.43 -5.12
N TYR A 138 -13.31 2.34 -5.03
CA TYR A 138 -13.13 3.74 -5.38
C TYR A 138 -12.06 4.42 -4.53
N TYR A 139 -12.12 4.26 -3.20
CA TYR A 139 -11.18 4.92 -2.29
C TYR A 139 -9.79 4.30 -2.35
N LEU A 140 -9.67 2.97 -2.40
CA LEU A 140 -8.36 2.31 -2.57
C LEU A 140 -7.74 2.67 -3.91
N ASN A 141 -8.51 2.68 -5.00
CA ASN A 141 -8.00 3.11 -6.31
C ASN A 141 -7.51 4.56 -6.26
N LYS A 142 -8.22 5.47 -5.57
CA LYS A 142 -7.73 6.84 -5.36
C LYS A 142 -6.43 6.88 -4.58
N LEU A 143 -6.36 6.19 -3.44
CA LEU A 143 -5.17 6.16 -2.57
C LEU A 143 -3.95 5.59 -3.30
N PHE A 144 -4.13 4.52 -4.07
CA PHE A 144 -3.06 3.85 -4.80
C PHE A 144 -2.62 4.64 -6.05
N ASN A 145 -3.35 5.69 -6.43
CA ASN A 145 -2.96 6.65 -7.46
C ASN A 145 -2.31 7.92 -6.87
N CYS A 146 -2.07 7.95 -5.56
CA CYS A 146 -1.32 9.02 -4.90
C CYS A 146 0.16 8.67 -4.73
N TRP A 147 0.95 9.69 -4.39
CA TRP A 147 2.33 9.57 -3.91
C TRP A 147 2.42 10.18 -2.50
N PHE A 148 2.98 9.46 -1.55
CA PHE A 148 3.12 9.93 -0.16
C PHE A 148 4.59 10.22 0.15
N ASP A 149 4.89 11.32 0.85
CA ASP A 149 6.26 11.56 1.36
C ASP A 149 6.60 10.61 2.51
N TYR A 150 5.63 10.37 3.40
CA TYR A 150 5.77 9.52 4.56
C TYR A 150 4.62 8.52 4.63
N GLY A 151 4.87 7.36 5.21
CA GLY A 151 3.82 6.41 5.51
C GLY A 151 4.18 5.52 6.67
N GLU A 152 3.17 5.19 7.47
CA GLU A 152 3.35 4.39 8.67
C GLU A 152 2.42 3.17 8.62
N ILE A 153 3.01 1.98 8.73
CA ILE A 153 2.33 0.69 8.78
C ILE A 153 2.68 0.06 10.14
N ASN A 154 1.79 0.18 11.13
CA ASN A 154 2.10 -0.26 12.50
C ASN A 154 1.48 -1.59 12.93
N GLU A 155 0.26 -1.84 12.48
CA GLU A 155 -0.54 -2.98 12.96
C GLU A 155 -1.43 -3.48 11.84
N PHE A 156 -2.00 -2.53 11.08
CA PHE A 156 -2.96 -2.80 10.03
C PHE A 156 -2.35 -2.65 8.65
N VAL A 157 -2.64 -3.62 7.79
CA VAL A 157 -2.44 -3.55 6.34
C VAL A 157 -3.75 -3.82 5.63
N PHE A 158 -3.85 -3.44 4.36
CA PHE A 158 -4.97 -3.85 3.54
C PHE A 158 -4.93 -5.36 3.29
N ASN A 159 -6.09 -6.00 3.33
CA ASN A 159 -6.21 -7.42 3.03
C ASN A 159 -5.80 -7.69 1.58
N GLN A 160 -4.79 -8.53 1.39
CA GLN A 160 -4.27 -8.84 0.05
C GLN A 160 -5.25 -9.62 -0.81
N GLU A 161 -6.04 -10.52 -0.24
CA GLU A 161 -7.06 -11.25 -0.99
C GLU A 161 -8.09 -10.28 -1.56
N LEU A 162 -8.46 -9.26 -0.77
CA LEU A 162 -9.32 -8.18 -1.23
C LEU A 162 -8.63 -7.35 -2.32
N LEU A 163 -7.35 -6.98 -2.15
CA LEU A 163 -6.63 -6.24 -3.19
C LEU A 163 -6.52 -7.05 -4.49
N GLN A 164 -6.30 -8.35 -4.41
CA GLN A 164 -6.25 -9.25 -5.55
C GLN A 164 -7.63 -9.40 -6.21
N LEU A 165 -8.70 -9.43 -5.41
CA LEU A 165 -10.07 -9.41 -5.89
C LEU A 165 -10.34 -8.12 -6.68
N LEU A 166 -10.01 -6.97 -6.11
CA LEU A 166 -10.29 -5.64 -6.67
C LEU A 166 -9.40 -5.27 -7.86
N PHE A 167 -8.12 -5.68 -7.84
CA PHE A 167 -7.10 -5.18 -8.76
C PHE A 167 -6.29 -6.28 -9.47
N GLY A 168 -6.51 -7.57 -9.17
CA GLY A 168 -5.68 -8.68 -9.67
C GLY A 168 -5.73 -8.90 -11.18
N ASN A 169 -6.73 -8.36 -11.88
CA ASN A 169 -6.82 -8.43 -13.34
C ASN A 169 -6.08 -7.25 -14.03
N ALA A 170 -5.48 -6.33 -13.27
CA ALA A 170 -4.71 -5.24 -13.84
C ALA A 170 -3.40 -5.75 -14.45
N ARG A 171 -2.98 -5.16 -15.58
CA ARG A 171 -1.69 -5.49 -16.23
C ARG A 171 -0.50 -5.30 -15.29
N THR A 172 -0.60 -4.34 -14.38
CA THR A 172 0.42 -4.01 -13.38
C THR A 172 -0.20 -4.11 -11.99
N PRO A 173 0.44 -4.77 -11.02
CA PRO A 173 0.00 -4.79 -9.64
C PRO A 173 -0.21 -3.37 -9.11
N LYS A 174 -1.36 -3.12 -8.48
CA LYS A 174 -1.61 -1.83 -7.83
C LYS A 174 -0.77 -1.74 -6.55
N ARG A 175 0.07 -0.71 -6.48
CA ARG A 175 0.96 -0.43 -5.36
C ARG A 175 0.71 0.94 -4.75
N VAL A 176 0.90 1.04 -3.44
CA VAL A 176 0.98 2.32 -2.72
C VAL A 176 2.40 2.83 -2.83
N TYR A 177 2.56 4.09 -3.22
CA TYR A 177 3.85 4.73 -3.42
C TYR A 177 4.16 5.65 -2.24
N ILE A 178 5.16 5.29 -1.45
CA ILE A 178 5.53 6.00 -0.22
C ILE A 178 7.03 6.29 -0.24
N HIS A 179 7.45 7.55 -0.22
CA HIS A 179 8.88 7.87 -0.29
C HIS A 179 9.64 7.32 0.92
N CYS A 180 9.21 7.61 2.15
CA CYS A 180 9.76 7.04 3.38
C CYS A 180 8.67 6.25 4.12
N CYS A 181 8.82 4.94 4.22
CA CYS A 181 7.84 4.09 4.92
C CYS A 181 8.41 3.52 6.20
N HIS A 182 7.75 3.81 7.33
CA HIS A 182 8.01 3.19 8.61
C HIS A 182 7.07 2.00 8.81
N ILE A 183 7.65 0.84 9.09
CA ILE A 183 6.88 -0.37 9.31
C ILE A 183 7.20 -0.94 10.69
N ASN A 184 6.19 -1.02 11.54
CA ASN A 184 6.19 -1.78 12.76
C ASN A 184 5.21 -2.95 12.55
N ILE A 185 5.65 -4.19 12.76
CA ILE A 185 4.82 -5.37 12.49
C ILE A 185 4.70 -6.19 13.77
N MET A 186 3.47 -6.41 14.20
CA MET A 186 3.16 -7.32 15.31
C MET A 186 3.18 -8.77 14.82
N GLU A 187 3.64 -9.68 15.68
CA GLU A 187 3.85 -11.11 15.35
C GLU A 187 2.62 -11.78 14.74
N HIS A 188 1.43 -11.56 15.31
CA HIS A 188 0.19 -12.21 14.90
C HIS A 188 -0.30 -11.79 13.50
N ASN A 189 0.23 -10.72 12.92
CA ASN A 189 -0.10 -10.25 11.57
C ASN A 189 1.12 -10.23 10.63
N MET A 190 2.21 -10.90 11.02
CA MET A 190 3.48 -10.71 10.36
C MET A 190 3.48 -11.19 8.91
N GLU A 191 2.89 -12.36 8.65
CA GLU A 191 2.80 -12.91 7.30
C GLU A 191 2.07 -11.97 6.34
N ASN A 192 0.85 -11.55 6.70
CA ASN A 192 0.03 -10.66 5.87
C ASN A 192 0.70 -9.30 5.65
N SER A 193 1.35 -8.76 6.69
CA SER A 193 2.05 -7.48 6.61
C SER A 193 3.27 -7.56 5.70
N LEU A 194 4.10 -8.60 5.85
CA LEU A 194 5.27 -8.80 4.99
C LEU A 194 4.87 -9.06 3.54
N GLN A 195 3.82 -9.83 3.31
CA GLN A 195 3.30 -10.03 1.96
C GLN A 195 2.78 -8.72 1.38
N PHE A 196 2.05 -7.90 2.15
CA PHE A 196 1.57 -6.59 1.70
C PHE A 196 2.73 -5.69 1.30
N VAL A 197 3.79 -5.64 2.11
CA VAL A 197 5.02 -4.91 1.80
C VAL A 197 5.61 -5.40 0.49
N LEU A 198 5.75 -6.71 0.30
CA LEU A 198 6.36 -7.27 -0.89
C LEU A 198 5.56 -6.99 -2.18
N ASN A 199 4.23 -7.14 -2.12
CA ASN A 199 3.38 -7.18 -3.31
C ASN A 199 2.70 -5.83 -3.62
N ASN A 200 2.44 -5.01 -2.61
CA ASN A 200 1.57 -3.83 -2.69
C ASN A 200 2.21 -2.53 -2.22
N LEU A 201 3.45 -2.55 -1.72
CA LEU A 201 4.19 -1.34 -1.36
C LEU A 201 5.33 -1.08 -2.35
N SER A 202 5.46 0.17 -2.78
CA SER A 202 6.63 0.69 -3.48
C SER A 202 7.16 1.86 -2.66
N SER A 203 8.44 1.84 -2.31
CA SER A 203 9.02 2.86 -1.45
C SER A 203 10.43 3.26 -1.85
N GLY A 204 10.77 4.53 -1.65
CA GLY A 204 12.17 4.95 -1.77
C GLY A 204 12.97 4.31 -0.64
N ASN A 205 12.64 4.69 0.59
CA ASN A 205 13.33 4.30 1.79
C ASN A 205 12.36 3.55 2.71
N LEU A 206 12.65 2.26 2.91
CA LEU A 206 11.88 1.40 3.79
C LEU A 206 12.60 1.28 5.15
N HIS A 207 12.04 1.92 6.16
CA HIS A 207 12.50 1.81 7.55
C HIS A 207 11.63 0.80 8.28
N SER A 208 12.13 -0.42 8.44
CA SER A 208 11.39 -1.48 9.12
C SER A 208 11.90 -1.69 10.54
N SER A 209 11.03 -1.46 11.52
CA SER A 209 11.21 -1.84 12.91
C SER A 209 10.53 -3.19 13.12
N LEU A 210 11.23 -4.28 12.75
CA LEU A 210 10.74 -5.62 13.04
C LEU A 210 11.29 -6.10 14.38
N ARG A 211 10.38 -6.45 15.28
CA ARG A 211 10.73 -7.23 16.48
C ARG A 211 10.80 -8.70 16.07
N LEU A 212 11.93 -9.09 15.51
CA LEU A 212 12.16 -10.45 15.05
C LEU A 212 12.80 -11.27 16.16
N TYR A 213 12.03 -12.20 16.72
CA TYR A 213 12.56 -13.32 17.50
C TYR A 213 13.12 -14.39 16.55
N GLN A 214 14.03 -15.27 17.01
CA GLN A 214 14.70 -16.26 16.13
C GLN A 214 13.73 -17.17 15.40
N ASP A 215 12.69 -17.64 16.09
CA ASP A 215 11.63 -18.48 15.55
C ASP A 215 10.85 -17.77 14.43
N ILE A 216 10.62 -16.48 14.58
CA ILE A 216 9.99 -15.63 13.55
C ILE A 216 10.86 -15.51 12.30
N ILE A 217 12.17 -15.29 12.46
CA ILE A 217 13.10 -15.21 11.32
C ILE A 217 13.06 -16.50 10.53
N GLY A 218 13.16 -17.66 11.20
CA GLY A 218 13.11 -18.96 10.55
C GLY A 218 11.81 -19.16 9.77
N LYS A 219 10.67 -18.75 10.34
CA LYS A 219 9.35 -18.89 9.73
C LYS A 219 9.17 -18.02 8.49
N TYR A 220 9.66 -16.78 8.49
CA TYR A 220 9.43 -15.81 7.41
C TYR A 220 10.66 -15.48 6.56
N LYS A 221 11.74 -16.27 6.68
CA LYS A 221 13.03 -16.03 6.03
C LYS A 221 12.90 -15.76 4.53
N ASP A 222 12.04 -16.50 3.83
CA ASP A 222 11.95 -16.42 2.38
C ASP A 222 11.29 -15.10 1.93
N ILE A 223 10.29 -14.61 2.67
CA ILE A 223 9.62 -13.34 2.37
C ILE A 223 10.54 -12.17 2.75
N LEU A 224 11.19 -12.26 3.92
CA LEU A 224 12.16 -11.26 4.36
C LEU A 224 13.34 -11.15 3.39
N PHE A 225 13.86 -12.28 2.92
CA PHE A 225 14.93 -12.32 1.93
C PHE A 225 14.49 -11.71 0.60
N LYS A 226 13.26 -11.97 0.14
CA LYS A 226 12.70 -11.31 -1.05
C LYS A 226 12.60 -9.80 -0.88
N ILE A 227 12.18 -9.31 0.28
CA ILE A 227 12.13 -7.87 0.57
C ILE A 227 13.55 -7.29 0.56
N LEU A 228 14.50 -7.93 1.25
CA LEU A 228 15.90 -7.53 1.38
C LEU A 228 16.66 -7.50 0.05
N THR A 229 16.35 -8.43 -0.85
CA THR A 229 16.87 -8.45 -2.24
C THR A 229 16.13 -7.45 -3.14
N ASN A 230 15.67 -6.33 -2.53
CA ASN A 230 14.94 -5.20 -3.10
C ASN A 230 13.54 -5.51 -3.67
N GLY A 231 12.93 -6.65 -3.35
CA GLY A 231 11.56 -6.98 -3.77
C GLY A 231 11.32 -6.88 -5.29
N GLY A 232 12.38 -6.98 -6.10
CA GLY A 232 12.32 -6.71 -7.53
C GLY A 232 12.30 -5.22 -7.92
N ASN A 233 13.10 -4.38 -7.25
CA ASN A 233 13.22 -2.92 -7.43
C ASN A 233 12.13 -2.07 -6.76
N ASN A 234 11.43 -2.61 -5.77
CA ASN A 234 10.37 -1.88 -5.07
C ASN A 234 10.92 -0.94 -4.01
N PHE A 235 12.17 -1.14 -3.59
CA PHE A 235 12.84 -0.40 -2.52
C PHE A 235 14.20 0.08 -3.00
N LYS A 236 14.52 1.36 -2.79
CA LYS A 236 15.85 1.92 -3.07
C LYS A 236 16.79 1.70 -1.89
N GLU A 237 16.28 1.88 -0.68
CA GLU A 237 17.00 1.68 0.56
C GLU A 237 16.12 0.93 1.55
N ILE A 238 16.70 -0.02 2.29
CA ILE A 238 16.01 -0.77 3.34
C ILE A 238 16.88 -0.73 4.59
N SER A 239 16.31 -0.27 5.70
CA SER A 239 16.95 -0.33 7.01
C SER A 239 16.10 -1.17 7.95
N PHE A 240 16.72 -2.15 8.61
CA PHE A 240 16.07 -2.91 9.68
C PHE A 240 16.58 -2.44 11.04
N GLY A 241 15.67 -1.88 11.83
CA GLY A 241 15.91 -1.62 13.26
C GLY A 241 15.63 -2.90 14.04
N PHE A 242 16.68 -3.65 14.38
CA PHE A 242 16.58 -4.75 15.33
C PHE A 242 16.55 -4.16 16.74
N PHE A 243 15.40 -4.22 17.41
CA PHE A 243 15.31 -3.77 18.80
C PHE A 243 15.97 -4.80 19.72
N ASN A 244 16.99 -4.34 20.46
CA ASN A 244 17.62 -4.93 21.65
C ASN A 244 17.17 -6.35 21.98
N CYS A 245 17.66 -7.29 21.17
CA CYS A 245 17.85 -8.64 21.62
C CYS A 245 19.09 -8.60 22.55
N SER A 246 18.87 -8.53 23.86
CA SER A 246 19.90 -8.89 24.84
C SER A 246 20.16 -10.39 24.71
N VAL A 247 20.95 -10.81 23.72
CA VAL A 247 21.08 -12.23 23.44
C VAL A 247 22.53 -12.68 23.32
N ASN A 248 22.76 -13.87 23.90
CA ASN A 248 23.97 -14.66 23.88
C ASN A 248 24.55 -14.82 22.46
N VAL A 249 25.85 -15.05 22.40
CA VAL A 249 26.74 -15.11 21.21
C VAL A 249 26.22 -15.94 20.02
N VAL A 250 25.29 -16.88 20.22
CA VAL A 250 24.67 -17.68 19.14
C VAL A 250 23.72 -16.85 18.26
N ASP A 251 23.14 -15.79 18.82
CA ASP A 251 22.16 -14.93 18.14
C ASP A 251 22.79 -13.91 17.19
N SER A 252 24.05 -13.55 17.46
CA SER A 252 24.87 -12.76 16.53
C SER A 252 25.15 -13.54 15.24
N ILE A 253 25.21 -14.87 15.33
CA ILE A 253 25.63 -15.74 14.23
C ILE A 253 24.53 -15.89 13.18
N ASN A 254 23.25 -15.96 13.53
CA ASN A 254 22.18 -16.12 12.53
C ASN A 254 21.92 -14.83 11.73
N VAL A 255 22.02 -13.66 12.37
CA VAL A 255 21.96 -12.36 11.67
C VAL A 255 23.22 -12.18 10.82
N ALA A 256 24.39 -12.58 11.33
CA ALA A 256 25.63 -12.61 10.56
C ALA A 256 25.56 -13.59 9.38
N ILE A 257 24.92 -14.76 9.50
CA ILE A 257 24.74 -15.71 8.40
C ILE A 257 23.78 -15.16 7.35
N LEU A 258 22.67 -14.53 7.76
CA LEU A 258 21.78 -13.88 6.81
C LEU A 258 22.52 -12.73 6.09
N TYR A 259 23.32 -11.97 6.82
CA TYR A 259 24.16 -10.89 6.29
C TYR A 259 25.27 -11.41 5.38
N GLU A 260 26.01 -12.45 5.78
CA GLU A 260 27.05 -13.11 5.00
C GLU A 260 26.47 -13.74 3.75
N HIS A 261 25.32 -14.40 3.83
CA HIS A 261 24.63 -14.93 2.65
C HIS A 261 24.18 -13.82 1.71
N ILE A 262 23.69 -12.69 2.22
CA ILE A 262 23.34 -11.51 1.40
C ILE A 262 24.59 -10.88 0.76
N VAL A 263 25.69 -10.76 1.51
CA VAL A 263 26.97 -10.20 1.04
C VAL A 263 27.62 -11.10 0.00
N GLU A 264 27.61 -12.43 0.19
CA GLU A 264 28.12 -13.41 -0.75
C GLU A 264 27.33 -13.42 -2.06
N GLN A 265 26.00 -13.36 -1.99
CA GLN A 265 25.15 -13.39 -3.18
C GLN A 265 25.10 -12.04 -3.90
N HIS A 266 25.25 -10.92 -3.19
CA HIS A 266 25.06 -9.57 -3.75
C HIS A 266 26.06 -8.52 -3.20
N PRO A 267 27.36 -8.61 -3.54
CA PRO A 267 28.41 -7.78 -2.95
C PRO A 267 28.33 -6.28 -3.25
N LYS A 268 27.47 -5.84 -4.19
CA LYS A 268 27.32 -4.42 -4.58
C LYS A 268 26.24 -3.68 -3.81
N THR A 269 25.39 -4.37 -3.05
CA THR A 269 24.16 -3.78 -2.47
C THR A 269 24.34 -3.31 -1.02
N VAL A 270 25.47 -3.65 -0.38
CA VAL A 270 25.73 -3.32 1.03
C VAL A 270 26.81 -2.23 1.10
N GLN A 271 26.41 -0.97 1.03
CA GLN A 271 27.27 0.15 1.44
C GLN A 271 27.08 0.38 2.95
N LYS A 272 28.22 0.48 3.65
CA LYS A 272 28.30 0.71 5.10
C LYS A 272 27.62 2.00 5.53
#